data_AF-A0A170WSC8-F1
#
_entry.id   AF-A0A170WSC8-F1
#
_cell.length_a   1.000
_cell.length_b   1.000
_cell.length_c   1.000
_cell.angle_alpha   90.00
_cell.angle_beta   90.00
_cell.angle_gamma   90.00
#
_symmetry.space_group_name_H-M   'P 1'
#
loop_
_entity.id
_entity.type
_entity.pdbx_description
1 polymer ?
#
loop_
_entity_poly.entity_id
_entity_poly.type
_entity_poly.pdbx_seq_one_letter_code
_entity_poly.pdbx_strand_id
1 'polypeptide(L)'
;DTSYGSCCVDEVASKHINADAVIHFGHACLSGTPNIPVLYVLPKKGFNIQQFIVRFEQFRTKGDILLLYDVGISYLISKLSDSMADELKESLVISELITSPSHNLPCCSHCRLLNGESKHSSSRFSRGFCEPEDKNFDLVIYAGTDKSMTNFLMMMKNTEFYQYTGNE
;
A
#
# COMPACT_ATOMS: atom_id res chain seq x y z
N ASP A 1 -11.63 -10.36 -24.74
CA ASP A 1 -10.77 -10.30 -23.55
C ASP A 1 -9.33 -10.20 -24.04
N THR A 2 -8.80 -8.98 -24.12
CA THR A 2 -7.36 -8.77 -24.34
C THR A 2 -6.72 -8.74 -22.96
N SER A 3 -6.39 -9.93 -22.47
CA SER A 3 -6.04 -10.21 -21.08
C SER A 3 -4.64 -9.68 -20.73
N TYR A 4 -4.51 -8.37 -20.54
CA TYR A 4 -3.39 -7.81 -19.78
C TYR A 4 -3.65 -8.01 -18.29
N GLY A 5 -3.50 -9.26 -17.83
CA GLY A 5 -3.48 -9.66 -16.42
C GLY A 5 -4.83 -9.58 -15.69
N SER A 6 -5.22 -10.66 -15.04
CA SER A 6 -6.42 -10.72 -14.17
C SER A 6 -6.40 -9.72 -12.99
N CYS A 7 -5.28 -9.04 -12.76
CA CYS A 7 -5.09 -8.07 -11.69
C CYS A 7 -5.44 -6.63 -12.08
N CYS A 8 -5.65 -6.34 -13.36
CA CYS A 8 -5.95 -5.00 -13.89
C CYS A 8 -7.44 -4.85 -14.22
N VAL A 9 -7.94 -3.61 -14.15
CA VAL A 9 -9.29 -3.26 -14.61
C VAL A 9 -9.31 -3.24 -16.13
N ASP A 10 -10.27 -3.94 -16.76
CA ASP A 10 -10.43 -3.92 -18.21
C ASP A 10 -11.15 -2.64 -18.67
N GLU A 11 -10.39 -1.57 -18.82
CA GLU A 11 -10.90 -0.29 -19.35
C GLU A 11 -11.39 -0.40 -20.79
N VAL A 12 -10.78 -1.27 -21.59
CA VAL A 12 -11.09 -1.38 -23.02
C VAL A 12 -12.49 -1.97 -23.15
N ALA A 13 -12.77 -3.11 -22.53
CA ALA A 13 -14.11 -3.71 -22.55
C ALA A 13 -15.15 -2.77 -21.92
N SER A 14 -14.81 -2.12 -20.80
CA SER A 14 -15.71 -1.18 -20.13
C SER A 14 -16.11 0.00 -21.03
N LYS A 15 -15.16 0.56 -21.79
CA LYS A 15 -15.42 1.61 -22.77
C LYS A 15 -16.28 1.13 -23.94
N HIS A 16 -16.04 -0.09 -24.45
CA HIS A 16 -16.81 -0.64 -25.59
C HIS A 16 -18.30 -0.82 -25.27
N ILE A 17 -18.64 -1.08 -24.02
CA ILE A 17 -20.05 -1.25 -23.59
C ILE A 17 -20.64 0.03 -22.99
N ASN A 18 -19.92 1.16 -23.04
CA ASN A 18 -20.31 2.41 -22.39
C ASN A 18 -20.68 2.20 -20.90
N ALA A 19 -19.88 1.43 -20.17
CA ALA A 19 -20.12 1.21 -18.74
C ALA A 19 -19.99 2.51 -17.94
N ASP A 20 -20.84 2.68 -16.94
CA ASP A 20 -20.76 3.80 -15.99
C ASP A 20 -19.77 3.52 -14.83
N ALA A 21 -19.57 2.23 -14.50
CA ALA A 21 -18.67 1.79 -13.43
C ALA A 21 -18.22 0.33 -13.62
N VAL A 22 -17.16 -0.07 -12.92
CA VAL A 22 -16.65 -1.45 -12.85
C VAL A 22 -16.63 -1.94 -11.40
N ILE A 23 -16.99 -3.20 -11.18
CA ILE A 23 -16.70 -3.90 -9.92
C ILE A 23 -15.60 -4.92 -10.17
N HIS A 24 -14.41 -4.68 -9.62
CA HIS A 24 -13.25 -5.55 -9.79
C HIS A 24 -13.11 -6.48 -8.59
N PHE A 25 -13.35 -7.78 -8.81
CA PHE A 25 -13.24 -8.80 -7.76
C PHE A 25 -11.86 -9.43 -7.72
N GLY A 26 -11.39 -9.71 -6.50
CA GLY A 26 -10.17 -10.46 -6.27
C GLY A 26 -8.93 -9.57 -6.23
N HIS A 27 -7.79 -10.16 -6.58
CA HIS A 27 -6.52 -9.46 -6.50
C HIS A 27 -6.49 -8.31 -7.52
N ALA A 28 -6.04 -7.13 -7.05
CA ALA A 28 -5.85 -5.95 -7.87
C ALA A 28 -4.41 -5.46 -7.68
N CYS A 29 -3.66 -5.30 -8.77
CA CYS A 29 -2.29 -4.80 -8.72
C CYS A 29 -2.24 -3.30 -8.42
N LEU A 30 -3.35 -2.60 -8.68
CA LEU A 30 -3.52 -1.15 -8.55
C LEU A 30 -2.42 -0.33 -9.26
N SER A 31 -1.84 -0.88 -10.33
CA SER A 31 -0.75 -0.21 -11.05
C SER A 31 -1.19 0.93 -11.96
N GLY A 32 -2.49 1.03 -12.26
CA GLY A 32 -3.07 2.08 -13.11
C GLY A 32 -4.19 2.82 -12.41
N THR A 33 -4.45 4.06 -12.85
CA THR A 33 -5.60 4.85 -12.42
C THR A 33 -6.71 4.70 -13.45
N PRO A 34 -7.80 3.97 -13.13
CA PRO A 34 -8.88 3.76 -14.08
C PRO A 34 -9.57 5.09 -14.43
N ASN A 35 -9.89 5.27 -15.71
CA ASN A 35 -10.66 6.44 -16.18
C ASN A 35 -12.18 6.31 -15.95
N ILE A 36 -12.61 5.20 -15.35
CA ILE A 36 -14.00 4.87 -15.04
C ILE A 36 -14.10 4.62 -13.53
N PRO A 37 -15.20 4.98 -12.84
CA PRO A 37 -15.40 4.61 -11.45
C PRO A 37 -15.24 3.10 -11.22
N VAL A 38 -14.43 2.71 -10.24
CA VAL A 38 -14.18 1.30 -9.89
C VAL A 38 -14.45 1.05 -8.42
N LEU A 39 -15.22 0.01 -8.13
CA LEU A 39 -15.33 -0.59 -6.80
C LEU A 39 -14.45 -1.84 -6.75
N TYR A 40 -13.42 -1.81 -5.92
CA TYR A 40 -12.56 -2.97 -5.69
C TYR A 40 -13.12 -3.84 -4.55
N VAL A 41 -13.38 -5.12 -4.84
CA VAL A 41 -13.73 -6.13 -3.84
C VAL A 41 -12.51 -7.00 -3.57
N LEU A 42 -11.67 -6.52 -2.65
CA LEU A 42 -10.37 -7.12 -2.35
C LEU A 42 -10.51 -8.40 -1.50
N PRO A 43 -9.62 -9.40 -1.69
CA PRO A 43 -9.63 -10.60 -0.88
C PRO A 43 -9.23 -10.29 0.56
N LYS A 44 -9.61 -11.17 1.50
CA LYS A 44 -9.11 -11.16 2.88
C LYS A 44 -8.12 -12.29 3.07
N LYS A 45 -6.84 -12.00 2.90
CA LYS A 45 -5.76 -12.97 3.13
C LYS A 45 -5.51 -13.11 4.64
N GLY A 46 -5.23 -14.34 5.09
CA GLY A 46 -4.78 -14.56 6.46
C GLY A 46 -3.44 -13.87 6.70
N PHE A 47 -3.31 -13.17 7.82
CA PHE A 47 -2.09 -12.47 8.20
C PHE A 47 -1.96 -12.44 9.72
N ASN A 48 -0.82 -12.92 10.25
CA ASN A 48 -0.56 -12.95 11.68
C ASN A 48 0.13 -11.66 12.12
N ILE A 49 -0.67 -10.72 12.64
CA ILE A 49 -0.19 -9.41 13.13
C ILE A 49 0.90 -9.58 14.19
N GLN A 50 0.73 -10.51 15.13
CA GLN A 50 1.68 -10.66 16.23
C GLN A 50 3.05 -11.16 15.75
N GLN A 51 3.04 -12.15 14.85
CA GLN A 51 4.27 -12.65 14.24
C GLN A 51 4.97 -11.57 13.41
N PHE A 52 4.21 -10.76 12.67
CA PHE A 52 4.76 -9.62 11.95
C PHE A 52 5.41 -8.60 12.89
N ILE A 53 4.75 -8.23 14.00
CA ILE A 53 5.29 -7.27 14.98
C ILE A 53 6.59 -7.80 15.60
N VAL A 54 6.61 -9.06 16.05
CA VAL A 54 7.84 -9.69 16.59
C VAL A 54 8.98 -9.63 15.57
N ARG A 55 8.69 -9.83 14.29
CA ARG A 55 9.69 -9.71 13.22
C ARG A 55 10.08 -8.26 12.96
N PHE A 56 9.15 -7.33 13.11
CA PHE A 56 9.38 -5.90 12.92
C PHE A 56 10.32 -5.32 14.00
N GLU A 57 10.28 -5.84 15.22
CA GLU A 57 11.15 -5.39 16.34
C GLU A 57 12.64 -5.35 16.00
N GLN A 58 13.12 -6.25 15.14
CA GLN A 58 14.53 -6.26 14.72
C GLN A 58 14.94 -4.96 13.96
N PHE A 59 13.97 -4.23 13.41
CA PHE A 59 14.18 -3.03 12.61
C PHE A 59 13.97 -1.75 13.41
N ARG A 60 13.67 -1.82 14.70
CA ARG A 60 13.40 -0.64 15.55
C ARG A 60 14.49 0.44 15.52
N THR A 61 15.73 0.08 15.18
CA THR A 61 16.88 1.01 15.12
C THR A 61 17.24 1.44 13.69
N LYS A 62 16.43 1.09 12.69
CA LYS A 62 16.76 1.31 11.27
C LYS A 62 16.43 2.71 10.75
N GLY A 63 15.88 3.61 11.57
CA GLY A 63 15.52 4.97 11.15
C GLY A 63 14.08 5.05 10.63
N ASP A 64 13.82 5.81 9.57
CA ASP A 64 12.49 5.95 8.99
C ASP A 64 12.13 4.75 8.11
N ILE A 65 11.02 4.08 8.45
CA ILE A 65 10.57 2.84 7.82
C ILE A 65 9.27 3.09 7.07
N LEU A 66 9.21 2.67 5.81
CA LEU A 66 7.96 2.61 5.03
C LEU A 66 7.41 1.18 5.00
N LEU A 67 6.15 1.00 5.40
CA LEU A 67 5.42 -0.25 5.25
C LEU A 67 4.48 -0.22 4.05
N LEU A 68 4.77 -1.13 3.12
CA LEU A 68 3.93 -1.51 1.99
C LEU A 68 3.29 -2.87 2.27
N TYR A 69 2.11 -3.12 1.72
CA TYR A 69 1.41 -4.37 1.98
C TYR A 69 0.54 -4.86 0.82
N ASP A 70 0.34 -6.18 0.75
CA ASP A 70 -0.58 -6.80 -0.20
C ASP A 70 -2.01 -6.27 -0.03
N VAL A 71 -2.71 -6.03 -1.14
CA VAL A 71 -4.11 -5.57 -1.12
C VAL A 71 -5.02 -6.48 -0.28
N GLY A 72 -4.67 -7.77 -0.21
CA GLY A 72 -5.39 -8.76 0.55
C GLY A 72 -5.29 -8.63 2.07
N ILE A 73 -4.37 -7.81 2.61
CA ILE A 73 -4.27 -7.55 4.06
C ILE A 73 -4.75 -6.15 4.46
N SER A 74 -5.22 -5.35 3.50
CA SER A 74 -5.73 -3.99 3.71
C SER A 74 -6.74 -3.89 4.86
N TYR A 75 -7.63 -4.87 4.97
CA TYR A 75 -8.66 -4.96 6.01
C TYR A 75 -8.10 -5.10 7.45
N LEU A 76 -6.81 -5.40 7.61
CA LEU A 76 -6.14 -5.56 8.91
C LEU A 76 -5.25 -4.38 9.28
N ILE A 77 -5.04 -3.42 8.39
CA ILE A 77 -4.01 -2.39 8.57
C ILE A 77 -4.28 -1.47 9.75
N SER A 78 -5.54 -1.09 10.00
CA SER A 78 -5.91 -0.35 11.22
C SER A 78 -5.54 -1.14 12.47
N LYS A 79 -5.94 -2.42 12.52
CA LYS A 79 -5.64 -3.30 13.66
C LYS A 79 -4.14 -3.52 13.85
N LEU A 80 -3.38 -3.63 12.74
CA LEU A 80 -1.93 -3.72 12.79
C LEU A 80 -1.35 -2.47 13.43
N SER A 81 -1.72 -1.28 12.94
CA SER A 81 -1.27 -0.01 13.51
C SER A 81 -1.59 0.10 15.00
N ASP A 82 -2.83 -0.22 15.40
CA ASP A 82 -3.28 -0.19 16.80
C ASP A 82 -2.49 -1.15 17.70
N SER A 83 -2.04 -2.28 17.15
CA SER A 83 -1.31 -3.32 17.90
C SER A 83 0.18 -3.02 18.07
N MET A 84 0.75 -2.05 17.33
CA MET A 84 2.17 -1.70 17.44
C MET A 84 2.41 -0.82 18.66
N ALA A 85 3.56 -1.02 19.30
CA ALA A 85 4.03 -0.13 20.37
C ALA A 85 4.28 1.29 19.82
N ASP A 86 4.03 2.31 20.64
CA ASP A 86 4.12 3.71 20.19
C ASP A 86 5.53 4.07 19.70
N GLU A 87 6.56 3.53 20.35
CA GLU A 87 7.97 3.66 19.96
C GLU A 87 8.24 3.19 18.52
N LEU A 88 7.55 2.12 18.06
CA LEU A 88 7.65 1.65 16.69
C LEU A 88 6.86 2.51 15.71
N LYS A 89 5.74 3.11 16.15
CA LYS A 89 4.94 4.03 15.33
C LYS A 89 5.71 5.31 15.01
N GLU A 90 6.55 5.78 15.94
CA GLU A 90 7.39 6.98 15.74
C GLU A 90 8.39 6.86 14.59
N SER A 91 8.76 5.64 14.18
CA SER A 91 9.67 5.37 13.06
C SER A 91 8.97 4.83 11.82
N LEU A 92 7.72 4.38 11.94
CA LEU A 92 6.94 3.76 10.86
C LEU A 92 5.97 4.69 10.12
N VAL A 93 6.02 4.67 8.79
CA VAL A 93 4.98 5.20 7.90
C VAL A 93 4.28 4.03 7.23
N ILE A 94 2.95 3.95 7.36
CA ILE A 94 2.15 2.91 6.71
C ILE A 94 1.49 3.49 5.46
N SER A 95 1.71 2.86 4.31
CA SER A 95 1.06 3.29 3.06
C SER A 95 -0.45 3.11 3.08
N GLU A 96 -1.17 3.97 2.37
CA GLU A 96 -2.61 3.86 2.17
C GLU A 96 -2.90 3.38 0.74
N LEU A 97 -3.83 2.43 0.59
CA LEU A 97 -4.29 2.03 -0.75
C LEU A 97 -5.25 3.07 -1.31
N ILE A 98 -4.92 3.60 -2.49
CA ILE A 98 -5.75 4.56 -3.22
C ILE A 98 -6.61 3.78 -4.21
N THR A 99 -7.86 3.53 -3.85
CA THR A 99 -8.79 2.77 -4.70
C THR A 99 -9.74 3.64 -5.52
N SER A 100 -9.65 4.97 -5.40
CA SER A 100 -10.46 5.93 -6.14
C SER A 100 -9.61 7.08 -6.68
N PRO A 101 -9.85 7.58 -7.91
CA PRO A 101 -9.19 8.79 -8.43
C PRO A 101 -9.52 10.05 -7.62
N SER A 102 -10.70 10.08 -6.97
CA SER A 102 -11.18 11.19 -6.15
C SER A 102 -10.76 11.09 -4.67
N HIS A 103 -9.72 10.32 -4.37
CA HIS A 103 -9.17 10.16 -3.02
C HIS A 103 -8.44 11.44 -2.56
N ASN A 104 -9.21 12.50 -2.32
CA ASN A 104 -8.81 13.66 -1.53
C ASN A 104 -9.04 13.34 -0.04
N LEU A 105 -8.60 12.18 0.43
CA LEU A 105 -8.53 12.02 1.88
C LEU A 105 -7.41 12.95 2.35
N PRO A 106 -7.68 13.78 3.38
CA PRO A 106 -6.58 14.43 4.09
C PRO A 106 -5.58 13.34 4.45
N CYS A 107 -4.31 13.69 4.33
CA CYS A 107 -3.20 12.88 4.77
C CYS A 107 -3.61 12.19 6.08
N CYS A 108 -3.53 10.85 6.10
CA CYS A 108 -4.25 10.06 7.09
C CYS A 108 -3.92 10.54 8.51
N SER A 109 -4.83 10.40 9.47
CA SER A 109 -4.60 10.74 10.89
C SER A 109 -3.43 9.97 11.52
N HIS A 110 -2.85 9.02 10.79
CA HIS A 110 -1.73 8.18 11.17
C HIS A 110 -0.42 8.58 10.45
N CYS A 111 -0.41 9.56 9.53
CA CYS A 111 0.81 10.04 8.90
C CYS A 111 1.42 11.15 9.75
N ARG A 112 2.56 10.85 10.39
CA ARG A 112 3.29 11.82 11.22
C ARG A 112 3.95 12.97 10.44
N LEU A 113 4.12 12.82 9.14
CA LEU A 113 4.95 13.73 8.32
C LEU A 113 4.16 14.93 7.79
N LEU A 114 2.85 14.79 7.62
CA LEU A 114 1.98 15.86 7.14
C LEU A 114 0.67 15.87 7.95
N ASN A 115 0.79 16.09 9.26
CA ASN A 115 -0.34 16.11 10.19
C ASN A 115 -1.40 17.12 9.74
N GLY A 116 -2.55 16.64 9.26
CA GLY A 116 -3.72 17.46 8.93
C GLY A 116 -3.70 18.12 7.55
N GLU A 117 -2.74 17.79 6.69
CA GLU A 117 -2.72 18.27 5.30
C GLU A 117 -3.75 17.56 4.43
N SER A 118 -4.19 18.21 3.35
CA SER A 118 -5.27 17.68 2.49
C SER A 118 -4.85 16.53 1.57
N LYS A 119 -3.54 16.20 1.47
CA LYS A 119 -2.99 15.20 0.53
C LYS A 119 -1.67 14.57 1.04
N HIS A 120 -1.37 13.34 0.60
CA HIS A 120 -0.04 12.71 0.76
C HIS A 120 1.03 13.44 -0.06
N SER A 121 2.28 13.50 0.43
CA SER A 121 3.40 14.06 -0.37
C SER A 121 3.80 13.17 -1.54
N SER A 122 3.58 11.87 -1.44
CA SER A 122 3.88 10.90 -2.48
C SER A 122 2.69 9.98 -2.75
N SER A 123 2.41 9.74 -4.02
CA SER A 123 1.47 8.71 -4.46
C SER A 123 2.08 7.94 -5.60
N ARG A 124 2.33 6.65 -5.40
CA ARG A 124 3.00 5.77 -6.37
C ARG A 124 2.31 4.41 -6.38
N PHE A 125 2.01 3.86 -7.56
CA PHE A 125 1.32 2.57 -7.73
C PHE A 125 0.05 2.44 -6.88
N SER A 126 -0.77 3.51 -6.87
CA SER A 126 -1.98 3.62 -6.06
C SER A 126 -1.75 3.40 -4.56
N ARG A 127 -0.57 3.81 -4.08
CA ARG A 127 -0.23 3.86 -2.67
C ARG A 127 0.13 5.29 -2.29
N GLY A 128 -0.64 5.86 -1.39
CA GLY A 128 -0.37 7.17 -0.79
C GLY A 128 0.49 7.00 0.45
N PHE A 129 1.56 7.78 0.55
CA PHE A 129 2.37 7.88 1.77
C PHE A 129 3.13 9.19 1.75
N CYS A 130 3.53 9.65 2.93
CA CYS A 130 4.34 10.84 3.05
C CYS A 130 5.82 10.45 3.08
N GLU A 131 6.66 11.10 2.27
CA GLU A 131 8.12 10.99 2.35
C GLU A 131 8.67 11.98 3.40
N PRO A 132 9.72 11.61 4.17
CA PRO A 132 10.39 12.53 5.08
C PRO A 132 11.00 13.73 4.33
N GLU A 133 11.05 14.90 4.98
CA GLU A 133 11.68 16.10 4.38
C GLU A 133 13.17 15.84 4.10
N ASP A 134 13.59 16.13 2.86
CA ASP A 134 14.99 16.10 2.39
C ASP A 134 15.77 14.79 2.59
N LYS A 135 15.08 13.66 2.84
CA LYS A 135 15.73 12.34 2.89
C LYS A 135 14.81 11.20 2.41
N ASN A 136 15.42 10.08 2.03
CA ASN A 136 14.69 8.86 1.69
C ASN A 136 14.38 8.05 2.95
N PHE A 137 13.45 7.10 2.84
CA PHE A 137 13.30 6.05 3.84
C PHE A 137 14.59 5.24 3.96
N ASP A 138 14.97 4.92 5.19
CA ASP A 138 16.12 4.08 5.48
C ASP A 138 15.82 2.60 5.17
N LEU A 139 14.57 2.18 5.41
CA LEU A 139 14.08 0.82 5.14
C LEU A 139 12.66 0.84 4.56
N VAL A 140 12.43 0.04 3.53
CA VAL A 140 11.09 -0.27 3.02
C VAL A 140 10.78 -1.74 3.30
N ILE A 141 9.69 -1.98 4.02
CA ILE A 141 9.17 -3.31 4.30
C ILE A 141 7.96 -3.57 3.42
N TYR A 142 7.95 -4.70 2.70
CA TYR A 142 6.79 -5.17 1.98
C TYR A 142 6.20 -6.41 2.66
N ALA A 143 5.00 -6.28 3.24
CA ALA A 143 4.22 -7.36 3.81
C ALA A 143 3.31 -7.99 2.74
N GLY A 144 3.79 -9.02 2.07
CA GLY A 144 3.08 -9.68 0.99
C GLY A 144 3.96 -10.51 0.08
N THR A 145 3.33 -11.11 -0.93
CA THR A 145 3.99 -12.01 -1.90
C THR A 145 3.79 -11.57 -3.34
N ASP A 146 3.16 -10.40 -3.57
CA ASP A 146 2.87 -9.93 -4.91
C ASP A 146 4.15 -9.47 -5.64
N LYS A 147 4.40 -10.08 -6.79
CA LYS A 147 5.55 -9.76 -7.66
C LYS A 147 5.42 -8.39 -8.30
N SER A 148 4.21 -7.85 -8.43
CA SER A 148 3.99 -6.49 -8.95
C SER A 148 4.69 -5.43 -8.09
N MET A 149 4.94 -5.71 -6.80
CA MET A 149 5.68 -4.79 -5.93
C MET A 149 7.19 -4.84 -6.11
N THR A 150 7.77 -5.88 -6.70
CA THR A 150 9.22 -5.96 -6.91
C THR A 150 9.73 -4.78 -7.76
N ASN A 151 9.00 -4.41 -8.82
CA ASN A 151 9.35 -3.27 -9.66
C ASN A 151 9.24 -1.94 -8.92
N PHE A 152 8.26 -1.82 -8.02
CA PHE A 152 8.09 -0.61 -7.22
C PHE A 152 9.24 -0.42 -6.23
N LEU A 153 9.66 -1.49 -5.57
CA LEU A 153 10.80 -1.46 -4.65
C LEU A 153 12.08 -1.01 -5.37
N MET A 154 12.32 -1.48 -6.60
CA MET A 154 13.48 -1.08 -7.40
C MET A 154 13.54 0.42 -7.75
N MET A 155 12.44 1.17 -7.63
CA MET A 155 12.39 2.60 -7.91
C MET A 155 12.81 3.46 -6.71
N MET A 156 12.86 2.90 -5.50
CA MET A 156 13.25 3.64 -4.29
C MET A 156 14.78 3.64 -4.19
N LYS A 157 15.40 4.81 -4.27
CA LYS A 157 16.87 4.96 -4.28
C LYS A 157 17.43 4.98 -2.86
N ASN A 158 18.59 4.37 -2.65
CA ASN A 158 19.34 4.43 -1.38
C ASN A 158 18.53 3.96 -0.15
N THR A 159 17.71 2.92 -0.32
CA THR A 159 16.85 2.37 0.74
C THR A 159 17.09 0.86 0.87
N GLU A 160 17.16 0.34 2.09
CA GLU A 160 17.16 -1.11 2.32
C GLU A 160 15.75 -1.70 2.07
N PHE A 161 15.68 -2.97 1.67
CA PHE A 161 14.41 -3.65 1.41
C PHE A 161 14.29 -4.93 2.20
N TYR A 162 13.11 -5.13 2.81
CA TYR A 162 12.75 -6.38 3.46
C TYR A 162 11.36 -6.83 3.01
N GLN A 163 11.22 -8.12 2.65
CA GLN A 163 9.94 -8.72 2.32
C GLN A 163 9.51 -9.67 3.44
N TYR A 164 8.29 -9.47 3.95
CA TYR A 164 7.65 -10.38 4.90
C TYR A 164 6.55 -11.15 4.19
N THR A 165 6.70 -12.47 4.10
CA THR A 165 5.76 -13.35 3.37
C THR A 165 4.73 -14.04 4.27
N GLY A 166 4.92 -14.01 5.59
CA GLY A 166 4.04 -14.69 6.56
C GLY A 166 4.25 -16.20 6.70
N ASN A 167 5.18 -16.79 5.93
CA ASN A 167 5.52 -18.22 5.95
C ASN A 167 6.80 -18.54 6.73
N GLU A 168 7.42 -17.53 7.36
CA GLU A 168 8.71 -17.62 8.08
C GLU A 168 8.53 -17.76 9.59
#